data_AF-A0A251YNL4-F1
#
_entry.id   AF-A0A251YNL4-F1
#
_cell.length_a   1.000
_cell.length_b   1.000
_cell.length_c   1.000
_cell.angle_alpha   90.00
_cell.angle_beta   90.00
_cell.angle_gamma   90.00
#
_symmetry.space_group_name_H-M   'P 1'
#
loop_
_entity.id
_entity.type
_entity.pdbx_description
1 polymer ?
#
loop_
_entity_poly.entity_id
_entity_poly.type
_entity_poly.pdbx_seq_one_letter_code
_entity_poly.pdbx_strand_id
1 'polypeptide(L)'
;MRYDRPDEGFAYISRGGAHLMLEQAGIIRNWVTGPLERPFGRGIDFQIGVEDADAVAEALAAAGVALFLEPETTWYRIGDEETGVRQFLVQDPDGYLVRFPSSIGRRPAEDPAG
;
A
#
# COMPACT_ATOMS: atom_id res chain seq x y z
N MET A 1 -7.82 2.79 -14.29
CA MET A 1 -7.01 1.92 -15.17
C MET A 1 -6.43 2.78 -16.29
N ARG A 2 -5.15 2.61 -16.65
CA ARG A 2 -4.51 3.41 -17.71
C ARG A 2 -4.58 2.69 -19.06
N TYR A 3 -4.12 1.45 -19.11
CA TYR A 3 -4.29 0.52 -20.25
C TYR A 3 -4.00 -0.92 -19.80
N ASP A 4 -4.44 -1.89 -20.58
CA ASP A 4 -4.14 -3.32 -20.45
C ASP A 4 -3.68 -3.93 -21.77
N ARG A 5 -3.09 -5.11 -21.65
CA ARG A 5 -2.81 -6.03 -22.76
C ARG A 5 -3.32 -7.40 -22.31
N PRO A 6 -4.61 -7.71 -22.53
CA PRO A 6 -5.21 -8.95 -22.05
C PRO A 6 -4.51 -10.21 -22.55
N ASP A 7 -4.08 -10.21 -23.81
CA ASP A 7 -3.34 -11.32 -24.44
C ASP A 7 -1.96 -11.56 -23.79
N GLU A 8 -1.43 -10.56 -23.08
CA GLU A 8 -0.17 -10.65 -22.34
C GLU A 8 -0.38 -10.83 -20.82
N GLY A 9 -1.63 -10.89 -20.35
CA GLY A 9 -1.94 -10.93 -18.92
C GLY A 9 -1.43 -9.69 -18.16
N PHE A 10 -1.38 -8.53 -18.82
CA PHE A 10 -0.80 -7.31 -18.26
C PHE A 10 -1.86 -6.23 -18.02
N ALA A 11 -1.79 -5.55 -16.88
CA ALA A 11 -2.58 -4.35 -16.60
C ALA A 11 -1.73 -3.24 -15.98
N TYR A 12 -1.92 -2.01 -16.44
CA TYR A 12 -1.34 -0.82 -15.85
C TYR A 12 -2.40 0.04 -15.18
N ILE A 13 -2.26 0.22 -13.88
CA ILE A 13 -3.16 1.01 -13.04
C ILE A 13 -2.42 2.15 -12.36
N SER A 14 -3.16 3.21 -12.03
CA SER A 14 -2.60 4.34 -11.30
C SER A 14 -3.65 4.98 -10.41
N ARG A 15 -3.20 5.56 -9.31
CA ARG A 15 -4.00 6.41 -8.43
C ARG A 15 -3.15 7.59 -7.98
N GLY A 16 -3.57 8.80 -8.31
CA GLY A 16 -2.72 9.98 -8.12
C GLY A 16 -1.37 9.79 -8.83
N GLY A 17 -0.27 9.99 -8.10
CA GLY A 17 1.09 9.72 -8.57
C GLY A 17 1.60 8.29 -8.36
N ALA A 18 0.79 7.38 -7.79
CA ALA A 18 1.16 5.98 -7.65
C ALA A 18 0.82 5.20 -8.92
N HIS A 19 1.74 4.36 -9.37
CA HIS A 19 1.65 3.60 -10.61
C HIS A 19 2.02 2.14 -10.33
N LEU A 20 1.18 1.20 -10.75
CA LEU A 20 1.37 -0.23 -10.55
C LEU A 20 1.16 -0.98 -11.86
N MET A 21 2.07 -1.92 -12.14
CA MET A 21 1.97 -2.85 -13.24
C MET A 21 1.69 -4.23 -12.68
N LEU A 22 0.62 -4.86 -13.15
CA LEU A 22 0.22 -6.21 -12.77
C LEU A 22 0.51 -7.14 -13.94
N GLU A 23 1.19 -8.24 -13.67
CA GLU A 23 1.53 -9.26 -14.66
C GLU A 23 1.06 -10.63 -14.16
N GLN A 24 0.27 -11.31 -14.98
CA GLN A 24 -0.11 -12.68 -14.72
C GLN A 24 1.10 -13.60 -14.91
N ALA A 25 1.36 -14.45 -13.91
CA ALA A 25 2.45 -15.41 -13.96
C ALA A 25 2.21 -16.47 -15.07
N GLY A 26 3.23 -16.73 -15.88
CA GLY A 26 3.27 -17.79 -16.88
C GLY A 26 2.73 -17.43 -18.27
N ILE A 27 2.29 -16.19 -18.51
CA ILE A 27 1.78 -15.76 -19.83
C ILE A 27 2.91 -15.24 -20.71
N ILE A 28 3.57 -14.18 -20.26
CA ILE A 28 4.76 -13.60 -20.89
C ILE A 28 5.99 -13.89 -20.05
N ARG A 29 7.16 -13.40 -20.48
CA ARG A 29 8.37 -13.44 -19.66
C ARG A 29 8.16 -12.62 -18.38
N ASN A 30 7.96 -13.30 -17.26
CA ASN A 30 7.92 -12.66 -15.94
C ASN A 30 9.33 -12.49 -15.34
N TRP A 31 9.49 -11.46 -14.52
CA TRP A 31 10.75 -11.12 -13.86
C TRP A 31 10.75 -11.74 -12.46
N VAL A 32 11.14 -13.00 -12.37
CA VAL A 32 11.07 -13.79 -11.14
C VAL A 32 12.48 -14.06 -10.62
N THR A 33 12.79 -13.56 -9.42
CA THR A 33 14.12 -13.69 -8.80
C THR A 33 14.25 -14.93 -7.90
N GLY A 34 13.16 -15.67 -7.68
CA GLY A 34 13.07 -16.88 -6.87
C GLY A 34 11.66 -17.47 -6.90
N PRO A 35 11.39 -18.61 -6.26
CA PRO A 35 10.08 -19.25 -6.29
C PRO A 35 8.93 -18.31 -5.85
N LEU A 36 7.83 -18.31 -6.62
CA LEU A 36 6.60 -17.59 -6.28
C LEU A 36 5.74 -18.44 -5.34
N GLU A 37 5.91 -18.26 -4.03
CA GLU A 37 5.16 -18.98 -3.00
C GLU A 37 4.22 -18.04 -2.24
N ARG A 38 2.91 -18.33 -2.18
CA ARG A 38 1.92 -17.47 -1.50
C ARG A 38 2.05 -17.55 0.03
N PRO A 39 1.81 -16.45 0.77
CA PRO A 39 1.55 -15.08 0.27
C PRO A 39 2.80 -14.49 -0.40
N PHE A 40 2.61 -13.85 -1.55
CA PHE A 40 3.70 -13.14 -2.24
C PHE A 40 4.11 -11.88 -1.47
N GLY A 41 5.27 -11.31 -1.80
CA GLY A 41 5.71 -10.03 -1.23
C GLY A 41 6.12 -10.06 0.24
N ARG A 42 6.46 -11.23 0.80
CA ARG A 42 6.90 -11.33 2.20
C ARG A 42 8.08 -10.39 2.48
N GLY A 43 7.96 -9.62 3.56
CA GLY A 43 9.01 -8.69 4.01
C GLY A 43 8.94 -7.29 3.41
N ILE A 44 7.94 -7.00 2.56
CA ILE A 44 7.72 -5.65 2.01
C ILE A 44 6.24 -5.25 2.10
N ASP A 45 5.99 -3.95 2.12
CA ASP A 45 4.69 -3.35 1.83
C ASP A 45 4.84 -2.26 0.75
N PHE A 46 3.78 -2.06 -0.03
CA PHE A 46 3.70 -0.98 -1.00
C PHE A 46 2.90 0.18 -0.43
N GLN A 47 3.56 1.32 -0.27
CA GLN A 47 2.90 2.53 0.21
C GLN A 47 2.27 3.33 -0.94
N ILE A 48 0.97 3.58 -0.86
CA ILE A 48 0.22 4.44 -1.79
C ILE A 48 -0.35 5.60 -1.00
N GLY A 49 0.28 6.77 -1.10
CA GLY A 49 -0.20 7.98 -0.42
C GLY A 49 -1.60 8.39 -0.89
N VAL A 50 -2.47 8.71 0.06
CA VAL A 50 -3.86 9.13 -0.18
C VAL A 50 -4.15 10.41 0.60
N GLU A 51 -5.10 11.20 0.10
CA GLU A 51 -5.53 12.43 0.78
C GLU A 51 -6.25 12.11 2.09
N ASP A 52 -7.07 11.07 2.08
CA ASP A 52 -7.86 10.60 3.24
C ASP A 52 -7.77 9.08 3.30
N ALA A 53 -7.19 8.54 4.37
CA ALA A 53 -7.06 7.11 4.57
C ALA A 53 -8.37 6.46 5.02
N ASP A 54 -9.17 7.15 5.85
CA ASP A 54 -10.43 6.61 6.36
C ASP A 54 -11.45 6.46 5.22
N ALA A 55 -11.55 7.44 4.32
CA ALA A 55 -12.42 7.36 3.15
C ALA A 55 -12.10 6.16 2.22
N VAL A 56 -10.82 5.80 2.12
CA VAL A 56 -10.39 4.64 1.31
C VAL A 56 -10.68 3.33 2.04
N ALA A 57 -10.46 3.29 3.35
CA ALA A 57 -10.78 2.13 4.17
C ALA A 57 -12.29 1.82 4.10
N GLU A 58 -13.15 2.83 4.23
CA GLU A 58 -14.60 2.68 4.10
C GLU A 58 -15.01 2.16 2.72
N ALA A 59 -14.44 2.71 1.64
CA ALA A 59 -14.72 2.26 0.28
C ALA A 59 -14.31 0.79 0.06
N LEU A 60 -13.18 0.37 0.61
CA LEU A 60 -12.70 -1.02 0.53
C LEU A 60 -13.56 -1.97 1.35
N ALA A 61 -13.93 -1.58 2.58
CA ALA A 61 -14.84 -2.36 3.42
C ALA A 61 -16.22 -2.52 2.76
N ALA A 62 -16.76 -1.46 2.16
CA ALA A 62 -18.02 -1.50 1.41
C ALA A 62 -17.94 -2.42 0.17
N ALA A 63 -16.75 -2.57 -0.42
CA ALA A 63 -16.48 -3.51 -1.49
C ALA A 63 -16.21 -4.96 -0.99
N GLY A 64 -16.27 -5.20 0.32
CA GLY A 64 -16.02 -6.52 0.92
C GLY A 64 -14.55 -6.90 1.04
N VAL A 65 -13.63 -5.93 0.94
CA VAL A 65 -12.19 -6.16 1.12
C VAL A 65 -11.86 -6.10 2.60
N ALA A 66 -11.27 -7.18 3.12
CA ALA A 66 -10.81 -7.23 4.50
C ALA A 66 -9.58 -6.35 4.73
N LEU A 67 -9.60 -5.56 5.80
CA LEU A 67 -8.45 -4.79 6.22
C LEU A 67 -7.49 -5.69 7.01
N PHE A 68 -6.21 -5.66 6.64
CA PHE A 68 -5.15 -6.36 7.38
C PHE A 68 -4.80 -5.62 8.67
N LEU A 69 -4.82 -4.29 8.61
CA LEU A 69 -4.74 -3.39 9.76
C LEU A 69 -5.86 -2.37 9.61
N GLU A 70 -6.71 -2.27 10.63
CA GLU A 70 -7.73 -1.22 10.71
C GLU A 70 -7.10 0.18 10.77
N PRO A 71 -7.79 1.24 10.33
CA PRO A 71 -7.26 2.59 10.39
C PRO A 71 -6.75 2.99 11.79
N GLU A 72 -5.46 3.28 11.88
CA GLU A 72 -4.78 3.75 13.09
C GLU A 72 -4.01 5.06 12.85
N THR A 73 -3.68 5.75 13.94
CA THR A 73 -2.88 6.97 13.90
C THR A 73 -1.54 6.72 14.57
N THR A 74 -0.46 7.01 13.85
CA THR A 74 0.91 6.81 14.33
C THR A 74 1.72 8.09 14.12
N TRP A 75 2.54 8.45 15.10
CA TRP A 75 3.52 9.53 14.98
C TRP A 75 4.91 8.91 14.81
N TYR A 76 5.56 9.24 13.70
CA TYR A 76 6.90 8.76 13.37
C TYR A 76 7.91 9.86 13.54
N ARG A 77 8.94 9.62 14.35
CA ARG A 77 10.04 10.57 14.52
C ARG A 77 10.90 10.63 13.26
N ILE A 78 11.15 11.84 12.78
CA ILE A 78 12.06 12.18 11.68
C ILE A 78 12.95 13.32 12.17
N GLY A 79 14.12 12.98 12.72
CA GLY A 79 15.04 13.97 13.28
C GLY A 79 14.48 14.62 14.55
N ASP A 80 14.23 15.93 14.47
CA ASP A 80 13.66 16.81 15.50
C ASP A 80 12.15 17.04 15.34
N GLU A 81 11.53 16.45 14.33
CA GLU A 81 10.08 16.47 14.11
C GLU A 81 9.48 15.08 14.27
N GLU A 82 8.18 15.02 14.51
CA GLU A 82 7.35 13.85 14.32
C GLU A 82 6.35 14.13 13.20
N THR A 83 6.23 13.19 12.27
CA THR A 83 5.17 13.20 11.25
C THR A 83 4.02 12.32 11.73
N GLY A 84 2.82 12.90 11.79
CA GLY A 84 1.61 12.18 12.10
C GLY A 84 1.05 11.56 10.83
N VAL A 85 0.67 10.30 10.90
CA VAL A 85 0.11 9.54 9.79
C VAL A 85 -1.13 8.80 10.26
N ARG A 86 -2.23 8.97 9.53
CA ARG A 86 -3.41 8.10 9.60
C ARG A 86 -3.26 7.04 8.51
N GLN A 87 -3.25 5.77 8.86
CA GLN A 87 -2.94 4.68 7.93
C GLN A 87 -3.73 3.41 8.20
N PHE A 88 -3.87 2.58 7.17
CA PHE A 88 -4.39 1.23 7.26
C PHE A 88 -3.68 0.34 6.22
N LEU A 89 -3.82 -0.98 6.37
CA LEU A 89 -3.26 -1.94 5.43
C LEU A 89 -4.34 -2.88 4.90
N VAL A 90 -4.18 -3.31 3.65
CA VAL A 90 -4.89 -4.46 3.08
C VAL A 90 -3.88 -5.47 2.54
N GLN A 91 -4.31 -6.72 2.48
CA GLN A 91 -3.62 -7.75 1.74
C GLN A 91 -4.36 -7.98 0.42
N ASP A 92 -3.64 -7.94 -0.70
CA ASP A 92 -4.22 -8.27 -1.99
C ASP A 92 -4.47 -9.80 -2.11
N PRO A 93 -5.18 -10.27 -3.15
CA PRO A 93 -5.46 -11.69 -3.32
C PRO A 93 -4.23 -12.60 -3.39
N ASP A 94 -3.07 -12.05 -3.77
CA ASP A 94 -1.81 -12.78 -3.95
C ASP A 94 -0.92 -12.77 -2.70
N GLY A 95 -1.22 -11.90 -1.74
CA GLY A 95 -0.57 -11.81 -0.45
C GLY A 95 0.25 -10.53 -0.24
N TYR A 96 0.36 -9.68 -1.25
CA TYR A 96 1.09 -8.42 -1.15
C TYR A 96 0.38 -7.47 -0.16
N LEU A 97 1.16 -6.86 0.72
CA LEU A 97 0.64 -5.82 1.62
C LEU A 97 0.68 -4.46 0.91
N VAL A 98 -0.45 -3.76 0.97
CA VAL A 98 -0.59 -2.40 0.46
C VAL A 98 -1.01 -1.50 1.63
N ARG A 99 -0.21 -0.46 1.86
CA ARG A 99 -0.40 0.51 2.94
C ARG A 99 -0.88 1.84 2.37
N PHE A 100 -1.94 2.38 2.95
CA PHE A 100 -2.53 3.66 2.54
C PHE A 100 -2.42 4.70 3.66
N PRO A 101 -1.38 5.55 3.64
CA PRO A 101 -1.25 6.64 4.59
C PRO A 101 -1.86 7.94 4.06
N SER A 102 -2.39 8.72 4.99
CA SER A 102 -2.70 10.14 4.84
C SER A 102 -1.98 10.94 5.93
N SER A 103 -1.46 12.12 5.57
CA SER A 103 -0.75 12.96 6.54
C SER A 103 -1.75 13.69 7.43
N ILE A 104 -1.49 13.70 8.75
CA ILE A 104 -2.25 14.51 9.72
C ILE A 104 -1.42 15.69 10.26
N GLY A 105 -0.29 15.99 9.60
CA GLY A 105 0.60 17.09 9.95
C GLY A 105 1.91 16.67 10.61
N ARG A 106 2.65 17.68 11.08
CA ARG A 106 3.94 17.52 11.75
C ARG A 106 3.94 18.29 13.07
N ARG A 107 4.73 17.83 14.03
CA ARG A 107 4.96 18.49 15.32
C ARG A 107 6.44 18.37 15.72
N PRO A 108 6.98 19.25 16.58
CA PRO A 108 8.28 19.04 17.18
C PRO A 108 8.32 17.70 17.92
N ALA A 109 9.41 16.96 17.79
CA ALA A 109 9.58 15.72 18.51
C ALA A 109 9.85 16.01 19.99
N GLU A 110 9.11 15.36 20.88
CA GLU A 110 9.40 15.44 22.31
C GLU A 110 10.83 14.94 22.57
N ASP A 111 11.59 15.63 23.42
CA ASP A 111 12.85 15.08 23.89
C ASP A 111 12.55 13.77 24.62
N PRO A 112 13.30 12.69 24.34
CA PRO A 112 13.14 11.46 25.12
C PRO A 112 13.34 11.86 26.57
N ALA A 113 12.33 11.62 27.41
CA ALA A 113 12.40 11.89 28.84
C ALA A 113 13.73 11.31 29.36
N GLY A 114 14.59 12.20 29.85
CA GLY A 114 15.94 11.87 30.33
C GLY A 114 15.94 10.93 31.52
#